data_AF-A0A7R9KY21-F1
#
_entry.id   AF-A0A7R9KY21-F1
#
_cell.length_a   1.000
_cell.length_b   1.000
_cell.length_c   1.000
_cell.angle_alpha   90.00
_cell.angle_beta   90.00
_cell.angle_gamma   90.00
#
_symmetry.space_group_name_H-M   'P 1'
#
loop_
_entity.id
_entity.type
_entity.pdbx_description
1 polymer ?
#
loop_
_entity_poly.entity_id
_entity_poly.type
_entity_poly.pdbx_seq_one_letter_code
_entity_poly.pdbx_strand_id
1 'polypeptide(L)'
;MKCLIKECDSYDKNQQWDIVCDNLWKLPLSQSVLMIGVLLGNLFFGSFSDRYGRKALFNFAPIICFTSSFLTSFAPNIYVFTILTAITAACIVGMSQASFIIGRIEFIGNKYRVLCVNLQEIVYSLGTVIPGIGSMADIQRTDQ
;
A
#
# COMPACT_ATOMS: atom_id res chain seq x y z
N MET A 1 8.01 15.76 -17.24
CA MET A 1 9.45 15.70 -16.90
C MET A 1 10.04 17.06 -16.49
N LYS A 2 9.79 18.15 -17.24
CA LYS A 2 10.29 19.50 -16.86
C LYS A 2 9.78 20.04 -15.51
N CYS A 3 8.55 19.72 -15.09
CA CYS A 3 8.07 20.04 -13.73
C CYS A 3 8.85 19.29 -12.64
N LEU A 4 9.16 18.00 -12.84
CA LEU A 4 9.88 17.20 -11.85
C LEU A 4 11.31 17.71 -11.59
N ILE A 5 11.96 18.26 -12.60
CA ILE A 5 13.30 18.86 -12.47
C ILE A 5 13.23 20.16 -11.67
N LYS A 6 12.19 20.98 -11.85
CA LYS A 6 11.95 22.17 -11.02
C LYS A 6 11.64 21.82 -9.55
N GLU A 7 10.91 20.73 -9.33
CA GLU A 7 10.58 20.25 -7.97
C GLU A 7 11.83 19.83 -7.19
N CYS A 8 12.78 19.18 -7.87
CA CYS A 8 14.05 18.74 -7.30
C CYS A 8 14.97 19.91 -6.88
N ASP A 9 14.99 20.98 -7.67
CA ASP A 9 15.75 22.20 -7.37
C ASP A 9 15.20 22.92 -6.11
N SER A 10 13.91 22.73 -5.80
CA SER A 10 13.27 23.26 -4.59
C SER A 10 13.51 22.38 -3.35
N TYR A 11 13.62 21.06 -3.53
CA TYR A 11 13.90 20.10 -2.45
C TYR A 11 15.37 20.08 -2.00
N ASP A 12 16.32 20.45 -2.88
CA ASP A 12 17.76 20.55 -2.59
C ASP A 12 18.10 21.50 -1.42
N LYS A 13 17.30 22.56 -1.22
CA LYS A 13 17.44 23.48 -0.08
C LYS A 13 17.32 22.80 1.29
N ASN A 14 16.71 21.61 1.34
CA ASN A 14 16.70 20.73 2.48
C ASN A 14 17.51 19.47 2.10
N GLN A 15 18.83 19.47 2.34
CA GLN A 15 19.85 18.45 1.96
C GLN A 15 19.50 16.96 2.20
N GLN A 16 18.33 16.65 2.74
CA GLN A 16 17.85 15.33 3.12
C GLN A 16 17.24 14.51 1.97
N TRP A 17 16.92 15.12 0.82
CA TRP A 17 16.17 14.47 -0.29
C TRP A 17 16.93 14.32 -1.62
N ASP A 18 18.20 14.69 -1.65
CA ASP A 18 19.06 14.67 -2.85
C ASP A 18 19.18 13.27 -3.50
N ILE A 19 19.08 12.20 -2.69
CA ILE A 19 19.09 10.79 -3.11
C ILE A 19 18.04 10.39 -4.16
N VAL A 20 16.95 11.16 -4.29
CA VAL A 20 15.88 10.91 -5.26
C VAL A 20 16.09 11.71 -6.55
N CYS A 21 16.66 12.92 -6.44
CA CYS A 21 16.80 13.83 -7.58
C CYS A 21 17.89 13.40 -8.56
N ASP A 22 19.00 12.86 -8.07
CA ASP A 22 20.01 12.22 -8.91
C ASP A 22 19.52 10.95 -9.61
N ASN A 23 18.42 10.36 -9.13
CA ASN A 23 17.92 9.07 -9.60
C ASN A 23 16.38 9.05 -9.68
N LEU A 24 15.80 9.98 -10.44
CA LEU A 24 14.34 10.10 -10.62
C LEU A 24 13.66 8.79 -11.06
N TRP A 25 14.41 7.89 -11.71
CA TRP A 25 13.93 6.57 -12.15
C TRP A 25 13.64 5.60 -10.99
N LYS A 26 14.16 5.83 -9.77
CA LYS A 26 13.92 4.98 -8.60
C LYS A 26 12.48 5.06 -8.07
N LEU A 27 11.81 6.19 -8.26
CA LEU A 27 10.42 6.40 -7.83
C LEU A 27 9.41 5.48 -8.55
N PRO A 28 9.33 5.47 -9.90
CA PRO A 28 8.42 4.58 -10.63
C PRO A 28 8.81 3.09 -10.50
N LEU A 29 10.09 2.81 -10.27
CA LEU A 29 10.53 1.44 -9.97
C LEU A 29 10.01 0.95 -8.62
N SER A 30 10.09 1.78 -7.58
CA SER A 30 9.52 1.43 -6.28
C SER A 30 8.04 1.09 -6.42
N GLN A 31 7.27 1.92 -7.14
CA GLN A 31 5.85 1.65 -7.42
C GLN A 31 5.63 0.34 -8.18
N SER A 32 6.49 0.02 -9.14
CA SER A 32 6.40 -1.24 -9.90
C SER A 32 6.68 -2.46 -9.01
N VAL A 33 7.68 -2.38 -8.13
CA VAL A 33 7.99 -3.44 -7.14
C VAL A 33 6.83 -3.62 -6.16
N LEU A 34 6.17 -2.53 -5.74
CA LEU A 34 4.95 -2.62 -4.92
C LEU A 34 3.84 -3.41 -5.63
N MET A 35 3.61 -3.16 -6.92
CA MET A 35 2.60 -3.90 -7.69
C MET A 35 2.94 -5.38 -7.86
N ILE A 36 4.23 -5.71 -8.01
CA ILE A 36 4.69 -7.11 -8.00
C ILE A 36 4.40 -7.75 -6.64
N GLY A 37 4.66 -7.03 -5.54
CA GLY A 37 4.32 -7.47 -4.19
C GLY A 37 2.82 -7.75 -4.02
N VAL A 38 1.96 -6.85 -4.51
CA VAL A 38 0.50 -7.02 -4.53
C VAL A 38 0.09 -8.26 -5.31
N LEU A 39 0.68 -8.48 -6.49
CA LEU A 39 0.38 -9.62 -7.35
C LEU A 39 0.75 -10.95 -6.68
N LEU A 40 1.96 -11.02 -6.10
CA LEU A 40 2.39 -12.18 -5.33
C LEU A 40 1.49 -12.42 -4.12
N GLY A 41 1.15 -11.37 -3.38
CA GLY A 41 0.20 -11.43 -2.27
C GLY A 41 -1.12 -12.08 -2.69
N ASN A 42 -1.75 -11.59 -3.75
CA ASN A 42 -3.01 -12.17 -4.25
C ASN A 42 -2.89 -13.67 -4.60
N LEU A 43 -1.81 -14.09 -5.27
CA LEU A 43 -1.59 -15.50 -5.65
C LEU A 43 -1.39 -16.40 -4.42
N PHE A 44 -0.55 -15.96 -3.48
CA PHE A 44 -0.25 -16.71 -2.27
C PHE A 44 -1.47 -16.80 -1.35
N PHE A 45 -2.11 -15.67 -1.03
CA PHE A 45 -3.26 -15.65 -0.13
C PHE A 45 -4.48 -16.34 -0.72
N GLY A 46 -4.67 -16.29 -2.05
CA GLY A 46 -5.70 -17.07 -2.73
C GLY A 46 -5.50 -18.58 -2.54
N SER A 47 -4.31 -19.09 -2.87
CA SER A 47 -3.99 -20.52 -2.72
C SER A 47 -3.96 -20.98 -1.26
N PHE A 48 -3.55 -20.10 -0.35
CA PHE A 48 -3.43 -20.39 1.07
C PHE A 48 -4.80 -20.42 1.76
N SER A 49 -5.74 -19.55 1.35
CA SER A 49 -7.13 -19.54 1.82
C SER A 49 -7.82 -20.88 1.55
N ASP A 50 -7.55 -21.48 0.39
CA ASP A 50 -8.18 -22.73 0.00
C ASP A 50 -7.61 -23.96 0.74
N ARG A 51 -6.34 -23.89 1.21
CA ARG A 51 -5.64 -25.03 1.85
C ARG A 51 -5.64 -25.03 3.38
N TYR A 52 -5.47 -23.87 4.02
CA TYR A 52 -5.19 -23.79 5.47
C TYR A 52 -6.41 -23.51 6.35
N GLY A 53 -7.60 -23.42 5.76
CA GLY A 53 -8.83 -23.13 6.48
C GLY A 53 -8.98 -21.64 6.82
N ARG A 54 -10.20 -21.13 6.66
CA ARG A 54 -10.52 -19.69 6.66
C ARG A 54 -10.12 -18.91 7.92
N LYS A 55 -10.08 -19.55 9.09
CA LYS A 55 -9.84 -18.86 10.37
C LYS A 55 -8.37 -18.56 10.67
N ALA A 56 -7.45 -19.34 10.12
CA ALA A 56 -6.02 -19.14 10.36
C ALA A 56 -5.54 -17.83 9.68
N LEU A 57 -6.00 -17.59 8.46
CA LEU A 57 -5.60 -16.42 7.67
C LEU A 57 -5.95 -15.10 8.35
N PHE A 58 -7.12 -15.03 8.98
CA PHE A 58 -7.61 -13.83 9.67
C PHE A 58 -6.75 -13.43 10.88
N ASN A 59 -6.17 -14.39 11.60
CA ASN A 59 -5.33 -14.11 12.75
C ASN A 59 -3.87 -13.85 12.36
N PHE A 60 -3.32 -14.60 11.40
CA PHE A 60 -1.90 -14.47 11.03
C PHE A 60 -1.61 -13.26 10.13
N ALA A 61 -2.50 -12.92 9.19
CA ALA A 61 -2.30 -11.79 8.28
C ALA A 61 -2.09 -10.43 8.99
N PRO A 62 -2.88 -10.04 10.01
CA PRO A 62 -2.68 -8.75 10.70
C PRO A 62 -1.41 -8.70 11.52
N ILE A 63 -0.96 -9.82 12.09
CA ILE A 63 0.30 -9.88 12.85
C ILE A 63 1.47 -9.59 11.90
N ILE A 64 1.51 -10.29 10.76
CA ILE A 64 2.58 -10.10 9.76
C ILE A 64 2.54 -8.67 9.21
N CYS A 65 1.34 -8.16 8.87
CA CYS A 65 1.18 -6.80 8.36
C CYS A 65 1.61 -5.72 9.36
N PHE A 66 1.31 -5.90 10.65
CA PHE A 66 1.68 -4.94 11.69
C PHE A 66 3.20 -4.93 11.89
N THR A 67 3.81 -6.11 11.97
CA THR A 67 5.27 -6.22 12.11
C THR A 67 5.99 -5.63 10.90
N SER A 68 5.55 -5.91 9.68
CA SER A 68 6.18 -5.36 8.46
C SER A 68 6.02 -3.84 8.38
N SER A 69 4.85 -3.31 8.72
CA SER A 69 4.61 -1.86 8.71
C SER A 69 5.45 -1.13 9.75
N PHE A 70 5.59 -1.72 10.95
CA PHE A 70 6.44 -1.18 12.00
C PHE A 70 7.91 -1.16 11.58
N LEU A 71 8.38 -2.24 10.95
CA LEU A 71 9.74 -2.33 10.41
C LEU A 71 9.99 -1.28 9.32
N THR A 72 9.00 -0.99 8.47
CA THR A 72 9.13 0.06 7.43
C THR A 72 9.45 1.42 8.03
N SER A 73 8.94 1.75 9.22
CA SER A 73 9.24 3.03 9.89
C SER A 73 10.71 3.20 10.31
N PHE A 74 11.44 2.10 10.47
CA PHE A 74 12.88 2.13 10.82
C PHE A 74 13.80 1.98 9.61
N ALA A 75 13.28 2.01 8.38
CA ALA A 75 14.08 1.75 7.18
C ALA A 75 15.08 2.89 6.92
N PRO A 76 16.41 2.62 6.93
CA PRO A 76 17.43 3.64 6.70
C PRO A 76 17.78 3.85 5.22
N ASN A 77 17.34 2.93 4.35
CA ASN A 77 17.68 2.91 2.92
C ASN A 77 16.43 2.75 2.06
N ILE A 78 16.40 3.40 0.89
CA ILE A 78 15.28 3.34 -0.04
C ILE A 78 14.96 1.91 -0.52
N TYR A 79 15.98 1.07 -0.72
CA TYR A 79 15.79 -0.33 -1.13
C TYR A 79 15.11 -1.16 -0.03
N VAL A 80 15.52 -0.97 1.22
CA VAL A 80 14.93 -1.66 2.38
C VAL A 80 13.49 -1.19 2.58
N PHE A 81 13.26 0.11 2.45
CA PHE A 81 11.91 0.70 2.48
C PHE A 81 11.01 0.11 1.38
N THR A 82 11.48 0.03 0.12
CA THR A 82 10.70 -0.53 -0.99
C THR A 82 10.35 -2.00 -0.76
N ILE A 83 11.30 -2.83 -0.30
CA ILE A 83 11.05 -4.26 -0.06
C ILE A 83 10.05 -4.45 1.09
N LEU A 84 10.25 -3.75 2.21
CA LEU A 84 9.34 -3.84 3.35
C LEU A 84 7.93 -3.35 3.00
N THR A 85 7.84 -2.26 2.22
CA THR A 85 6.56 -1.74 1.74
C THR A 85 5.89 -2.70 0.76
N ALA A 86 6.65 -3.41 -0.08
CA ALA A 86 6.10 -4.45 -0.96
C ALA A 86 5.55 -5.64 -0.17
N ILE A 87 6.22 -6.04 0.91
CA ILE A 87 5.73 -7.08 1.83
C ILE A 87 4.45 -6.61 2.53
N THR A 88 4.44 -5.37 3.04
CA THR A 88 3.25 -4.78 3.67
C THR A 88 2.09 -4.69 2.68
N ALA A 89 2.33 -4.28 1.45
CA ALA A 89 1.31 -4.24 0.39
C ALA A 89 0.74 -5.63 0.09
N ALA A 90 1.60 -6.65 0.01
CA ALA A 90 1.18 -8.04 -0.14
C ALA A 90 0.28 -8.50 1.02
N CYS A 91 0.63 -8.10 2.26
CA CYS A 91 -0.15 -8.45 3.46
C CYS A 91 -1.50 -7.72 3.53
N ILE A 92 -1.56 -6.44 3.16
CA ILE A 92 -2.81 -5.65 3.11
C ILE A 92 -3.80 -6.30 2.14
N VAL A 93 -3.31 -6.69 0.95
CA VAL A 93 -4.14 -7.35 -0.06
C VAL A 93 -4.55 -8.75 0.40
N GLY A 94 -3.66 -9.49 1.06
CA GLY A 94 -4.03 -10.77 1.68
C GLY A 94 -5.12 -10.65 2.74
N MET A 95 -5.05 -9.61 3.58
CA MET A 95 -6.02 -9.33 4.62
C MET A 95 -7.38 -8.90 4.06
N SER A 96 -7.39 -8.08 3.00
CA SER A 96 -8.63 -7.67 2.35
C SER A 96 -9.34 -8.87 1.72
N GLN A 97 -8.60 -9.78 1.08
CA GLN A 97 -9.15 -11.04 0.53
C GLN A 97 -9.68 -11.97 1.62
N ALA A 98 -8.92 -12.16 2.71
CA ALA A 98 -9.36 -12.98 3.84
C ALA A 98 -10.67 -12.46 4.44
N SER A 99 -10.78 -11.14 4.63
CA SER A 99 -11.96 -10.46 5.16
C SER A 99 -13.17 -10.61 4.23
N PHE A 100 -12.94 -10.53 2.91
CA PHE A 100 -13.98 -10.69 1.91
C PHE A 100 -14.58 -12.11 1.91
N ILE A 101 -13.73 -13.13 1.97
CA ILE A 101 -14.14 -14.54 1.94
C ILE A 101 -14.96 -14.88 3.20
N ILE A 102 -14.46 -14.51 4.37
CA ILE A 102 -15.14 -14.78 5.66
C ILE A 102 -16.44 -13.97 5.73
N GLY A 103 -16.38 -12.67 5.44
CA GLY A 103 -17.54 -11.78 5.47
C GLY A 103 -18.65 -12.29 4.54
N ARG A 104 -18.35 -12.53 3.27
CA ARG A 104 -19.38 -12.93 2.29
C ARG A 104 -19.96 -14.32 2.54
N ILE A 105 -19.18 -15.26 3.07
CA ILE A 105 -19.59 -16.67 3.11
C ILE A 105 -20.11 -17.08 4.49
N GLU A 106 -19.57 -16.51 5.58
CA GLU A 106 -19.90 -16.96 6.94
C GLU A 106 -20.82 -16.01 7.70
N PHE A 107 -20.71 -14.69 7.47
CA PHE A 107 -21.44 -13.70 8.28
C PHE A 107 -22.56 -12.97 7.52
N ILE A 108 -22.45 -12.84 6.19
CA ILE A 108 -23.34 -11.99 5.40
C ILE A 108 -24.27 -12.85 4.54
N GLY A 109 -25.57 -12.81 4.86
CA GLY A 109 -26.61 -13.43 4.04
C GLY A 109 -26.64 -12.89 2.61
N ASN A 110 -27.16 -13.68 1.66
CA ASN A 110 -27.04 -13.43 0.21
C ASN A 110 -27.53 -12.03 -0.24
N LYS A 111 -28.46 -11.41 0.50
CA LYS A 111 -29.02 -10.07 0.23
C LYS A 111 -28.04 -8.91 0.46
N TYR A 112 -27.08 -9.01 1.39
CA TYR A 112 -26.23 -7.87 1.80
C TYR A 112 -24.80 -7.94 1.25
N ARG A 113 -24.45 -9.00 0.50
CA ARG A 113 -23.10 -9.23 -0.02
C ARG A 113 -22.57 -8.09 -0.90
N VAL A 114 -23.44 -7.48 -1.70
CA VAL A 114 -23.06 -6.37 -2.58
C VAL A 114 -22.81 -5.11 -1.77
N LEU A 115 -23.64 -4.83 -0.77
CA LEU A 115 -23.51 -3.64 0.09
C LEU A 115 -22.16 -3.63 0.83
N CYS A 116 -21.76 -4.73 1.45
CA CYS A 116 -20.50 -4.79 2.20
C CYS A 116 -19.27 -4.55 1.32
N VAL A 117 -19.30 -4.98 0.06
CA VAL A 117 -18.19 -4.77 -0.86
C VAL A 117 -18.12 -3.34 -1.35
N ASN A 118 -19.27 -2.73 -1.65
CA ASN A 118 -19.30 -1.32 -1.98
C ASN A 118 -18.82 -0.45 -0.80
N LEU A 119 -19.17 -0.82 0.44
CA LEU A 119 -18.65 -0.14 1.63
C LEU A 119 -17.13 -0.24 1.76
N GLN A 120 -16.54 -1.41 1.48
CA GLN A 120 -15.08 -1.60 1.45
C GLN A 120 -14.41 -0.67 0.43
N GLU A 121 -14.96 -0.58 -0.79
CA GLU A 121 -14.43 0.28 -1.86
C GLU A 121 -14.56 1.77 -1.55
N ILE A 122 -15.66 2.18 -0.89
CA ILE A 122 -15.84 3.55 -0.41
C ILE A 122 -14.75 3.90 0.60
N VAL A 123 -14.47 3.02 1.57
CA VAL A 123 -13.41 3.23 2.56
C VAL A 123 -12.04 3.31 1.89
N TYR A 124 -11.75 2.45 0.92
CA TYR A 124 -10.49 2.48 0.17
C TYR A 124 -10.32 3.80 -0.61
N SER A 125 -11.38 4.25 -1.28
CA SER A 125 -11.39 5.51 -2.04
C SER A 125 -11.18 6.72 -1.14
N LEU A 126 -11.84 6.76 0.02
CA LEU A 126 -11.62 7.83 1.01
C LEU A 126 -10.18 7.82 1.55
N GLY A 127 -9.62 6.63 1.76
CA GLY A 127 -8.24 6.46 2.22
C GLY A 127 -7.20 6.99 1.23
N THR A 128 -7.42 6.91 -0.08
CA THR A 128 -6.48 7.43 -1.09
C THR A 128 -6.64 8.94 -1.35
N VAL A 129 -7.83 9.49 -1.09
CA VAL A 129 -8.09 10.93 -1.25
C VAL A 129 -7.31 11.76 -0.24
N ILE A 130 -7.16 11.30 1.00
CA ILE A 130 -6.45 12.05 2.06
C ILE A 130 -4.98 12.33 1.70
N PRO A 131 -4.16 11.33 1.32
CA PRO A 131 -2.80 11.58 0.82
C PRO A 131 -2.77 12.47 -0.43
N GLY A 132 -3.75 12.30 -1.32
CA GLY A 132 -3.85 13.10 -2.54
C GLY A 132 -4.00 14.59 -2.25
N ILE A 133 -4.91 14.96 -1.35
CA ILE A 133 -5.11 16.37 -0.94
C ILE A 133 -3.84 16.92 -0.28
N GLY A 134 -3.17 16.13 0.55
CA GLY A 134 -1.89 16.52 1.15
C GLY A 134 -0.84 16.89 0.10
N SER A 135 -0.67 16.04 -0.92
CA SER A 135 0.26 16.33 -2.01
C SER A 135 -0.09 17.58 -2.82
N MET A 136 -1.38 17.89 -2.98
CA MET A 136 -1.83 19.11 -3.66
C MET A 136 -1.57 20.37 -2.83
N ALA A 137 -1.73 20.29 -1.50
CA ALA A 137 -1.43 21.40 -0.61
C ALA A 137 0.07 21.74 -0.60
N ASP A 138 0.94 20.73 -0.70
CA ASP A 138 2.39 20.93 -0.80
C ASP A 138 2.78 21.60 -2.13
N ILE A 139 2.16 21.22 -3.25
CA ILE A 139 2.41 21.84 -4.56
C ILE A 139 2.07 23.34 -4.54
N GLN A 140 0.95 23.73 -3.92
CA GLN A 140 0.60 25.15 -3.78
C GLN A 140 1.58 25.93 -2.92
N ARG A 141 2.29 25.27 -2.00
CA ARG A 141 3.31 25.89 -1.15
C ARG A 141 4.62 26.12 -1.90
N THR A 142 4.93 25.29 -2.89
CA THR A 142 6.14 25.41 -3.73
C THR A 142 6.02 26.51 -4.79
N ASP A 143 4.79 26.90 -5.19
CA ASP A 143 4.51 27.96 -6.16
C ASP A 143 4.50 29.40 -5.56
N GLN A 144 4.67 29.56 -4.24
CA GLN A 144 4.80 30.85 -3.53
C GLN A 144 6.27 31.22 -3.29
#